data_AF-A0A932LV92-F1
#
_entry.id   AF-A0A932LV92-F1
#
_cell.length_a   1.000
_cell.length_b   1.000
_cell.length_c   1.000
_cell.angle_alpha   90.00
_cell.angle_beta   90.00
_cell.angle_gamma   90.00
#
_symmetry.space_group_name_H-M   'P 1'
#
loop_
_entity.id
_entity.type
_entity.pdbx_description
1 polymer ?
#
loop_
_entity_poly.entity_id
_entity_poly.type
_entity_poly.pdbx_seq_one_letter_code
_entity_poly.pdbx_strand_id
1 'polypeptide(L)' 'IPFDPQPPAVTSGIRVGTPAVTTRGMGVEEMRLIGQLIAEVLQDVEDAARLAHVGAKVRELCQAFPLYPERRAPAAKA' A
#
# COMPACT_ATOMS: atom_id res chain seq x y z
N ILE A 1 19.31 -9.03 4.57
CA ILE A 1 19.76 -7.84 3.79
C ILE A 1 21.30 -7.89 3.75
N PRO A 2 22.02 -7.39 2.71
CA PRO A 2 23.48 -7.43 2.73
C PRO A 2 24.04 -6.80 4.02
N PHE A 3 24.92 -7.52 4.72
CA PHE A 3 25.55 -7.07 5.99
C PHE A 3 24.59 -6.72 7.13
N ASP A 4 23.38 -7.26 7.12
CA ASP A 4 22.39 -7.07 8.16
C ASP A 4 22.85 -7.68 9.50
N PRO A 5 22.93 -6.89 10.60
CA PRO A 5 23.35 -7.39 11.90
C PRO A 5 22.28 -8.24 12.59
N GLN A 6 21.02 -8.22 12.11
CA GLN A 6 19.94 -8.99 12.71
C GLN A 6 20.06 -10.49 12.38
N PRO A 7 19.67 -11.38 13.30
CA PRO A 7 19.61 -12.82 13.04
C PRO A 7 18.66 -13.15 11.86
N PRO A 8 18.87 -14.26 11.12
CA PRO A 8 18.02 -14.62 9.97
C PRO A 8 16.52 -14.75 10.28
N ALA A 9 16.17 -15.04 11.54
CA ALA A 9 14.78 -15.13 11.99
C ALA A 9 14.14 -13.77 12.29
N VAL A 10 14.95 -12.71 12.46
CA VAL A 10 14.47 -11.35 12.73
C VAL A 10 14.56 -10.56 11.43
N THR A 11 13.40 -10.14 10.94
CA THR A 11 13.33 -9.36 9.71
C THR A 11 13.62 -7.88 9.99
N SER A 12 14.45 -7.27 9.14
CA SER A 12 14.84 -5.85 9.23
C SER A 12 14.40 -5.03 8.01
N GLY A 13 13.64 -5.63 7.09
CA GLY A 13 13.25 -5.00 5.84
C GLY A 13 11.98 -5.56 5.22
N ILE A 14 11.49 -4.83 4.22
CA ILE A 14 10.26 -5.15 3.47
C ILE A 14 10.61 -5.46 2.01
N ARG A 15 9.85 -6.38 1.40
CA ARG A 15 9.95 -6.69 -0.03
C ARG A 15 8.69 -6.19 -0.74
N VAL A 16 8.87 -5.29 -1.69
CA VAL A 16 7.78 -4.69 -2.46
C VAL A 16 7.78 -5.27 -3.87
N GLY A 17 6.60 -5.51 -4.44
CA GLY A 17 6.44 -6.01 -5.80
C GLY A 17 5.29 -5.28 -6.51
N THR A 18 5.46 -5.00 -7.79
CA THR A 18 4.50 -4.30 -8.66
C THR A 18 3.46 -5.18 -9.38
N PRO A 19 3.63 -6.51 -9.59
CA PRO A 19 2.73 -7.26 -10.47
C PRO A 19 1.24 -7.11 -10.17
N ALA A 20 0.84 -7.19 -8.90
CA ALA A 20 -0.57 -7.12 -8.51
C ALA A 20 -1.23 -5.77 -8.82
N VAL A 21 -0.50 -4.67 -8.62
CA VAL A 21 -1.02 -3.32 -8.87
C VAL A 21 -0.96 -2.95 -10.34
N THR A 22 0.05 -3.42 -11.08
CA THR A 22 0.13 -3.25 -12.54
C THR A 22 -0.98 -4.04 -13.24
N THR A 23 -1.31 -5.26 -12.80
CA THR A 23 -2.47 -6.01 -13.32
C THR A 23 -3.80 -5.26 -13.11
N ARG A 24 -3.89 -4.41 -12.08
CA ARG A 24 -5.06 -3.55 -11.82
C ARG A 24 -5.07 -2.25 -12.64
N GLY A 25 -4.05 -2.00 -13.47
CA GLY A 25 -3.97 -0.81 -14.34
C GLY A 25 -3.15 0.35 -13.77
N MET A 26 -2.51 0.20 -12.61
CA MET A 26 -1.67 1.26 -12.02
C MET A 26 -0.33 1.40 -12.77
N GLY A 27 0.06 2.63 -13.07
CA GLY A 27 1.28 2.99 -13.79
C GLY A 27 2.34 3.65 -12.90
N VAL A 28 3.24 4.41 -13.52
CA VAL A 28 4.41 5.02 -12.86
C VAL A 28 4.00 6.05 -11.81
N GLU A 29 3.01 6.87 -12.08
CA GLU A 29 2.56 7.92 -11.14
C GLU A 29 1.90 7.32 -9.90
N GLU A 30 1.09 6.26 -10.07
CA GLU A 30 0.53 5.53 -8.95
C GLU A 30 1.63 4.84 -8.11
N MET A 31 2.69 4.33 -8.75
CA MET A 31 3.82 3.74 -8.01
C MET A 31 4.59 4.79 -7.22
N ARG A 32 4.76 6.01 -7.77
CA ARG A 32 5.35 7.14 -7.04
C ARG A 32 4.50 7.48 -5.81
N LEU A 33 3.18 7.57 -5.98
CA LEU A 33 2.25 7.81 -4.87
C LEU A 33 2.33 6.70 -3.82
N ILE A 34 2.29 5.42 -4.22
CA ILE A 34 2.41 4.29 -3.28
C ILE A 34 3.71 4.36 -2.48
N GLY A 35 4.84 4.68 -3.14
CA GLY A 35 6.13 4.86 -2.46
C GLY A 35 6.10 6.00 -1.44
N GLN A 36 5.46 7.13 -1.78
CA GLN A 36 5.27 8.25 -0.85
C GLN A 36 4.41 7.87 0.35
N LEU A 37 3.32 7.12 0.14
CA LEU A 37 2.43 6.67 1.21
C LEU A 37 3.13 5.68 2.16
N ILE A 38 3.95 4.77 1.62
CA ILE A 38 4.80 3.87 2.43
C ILE A 38 5.78 4.70 3.27
N ALA A 39 6.47 5.66 2.65
CA ALA A 39 7.42 6.53 3.35
C ALA A 39 6.74 7.37 4.44
N GLU A 40 5.54 7.88 4.18
CA GLU A 40 4.75 8.66 5.14
C GLU A 40 4.46 7.85 6.40
N VAL A 41 4.07 6.58 6.28
CA VAL A 41 3.85 5.66 7.42
C VAL A 41 5.14 5.34 8.16
N LEU A 42 6.24 5.10 7.44
CA LEU A 42 7.52 4.72 8.07
C LEU A 42 8.18 5.86 8.87
N GLN A 43 7.77 7.12 8.64
CA GLN A 43 8.25 8.25 9.44
C GLN A 43 7.75 8.22 10.89
N ASP A 44 6.54 7.71 11.12
CA ASP A 44 5.98 7.51 12.45
C ASP A 44 4.87 6.45 12.36
N VAL A 45 5.18 5.25 12.84
CA VAL A 45 4.29 4.09 12.76
C VAL A 45 3.25 4.05 13.88
N GLU A 46 3.36 4.94 14.88
CA GLU A 46 2.45 5.00 16.04
C GLU A 46 1.46 6.18 15.95
N ASP A 47 1.68 7.13 15.04
CA ASP A 47 0.79 8.26 14.77
C ASP A 47 -0.52 7.82 14.12
N ALA A 48 -1.54 7.57 14.96
CA ALA A 48 -2.86 7.13 14.54
C ALA A 48 -3.54 8.07 13.54
N ALA A 49 -3.31 9.39 13.62
CA ALA A 49 -3.92 10.37 12.73
C ALA A 49 -3.32 10.26 11.32
N ARG A 50 -1.99 10.15 11.24
CA ARG A 50 -1.26 9.90 10.00
C ARG A 50 -1.64 8.57 9.37
N LEU A 51 -1.73 7.49 10.16
CA LEU A 51 -2.16 6.18 9.67
C LEU A 51 -3.57 6.23 9.08
N ALA A 52 -4.50 6.94 9.73
CA ALA A 52 -5.86 7.12 9.23
C ALA A 52 -5.89 7.91 7.91
N HIS A 53 -5.09 8.96 7.81
CA HIS A 53 -4.95 9.80 6.61
C HIS A 53 -4.35 9.02 5.43
N VAL A 54 -3.24 8.32 5.63
CA VAL A 54 -2.64 7.45 4.60
C VAL A 54 -3.63 6.37 4.18
N GLY A 55 -4.32 5.75 5.13
CA GLY A 55 -5.35 4.76 4.85
C GLY A 55 -6.49 5.31 3.97
N ALA A 56 -6.88 6.57 4.14
CA ALA A 56 -7.87 7.22 3.29
C ALA A 56 -7.38 7.39 1.85
N LYS A 57 -6.15 7.88 1.65
CA LYS A 57 -5.52 8.01 0.33
C LYS A 57 -5.37 6.66 -0.38
N VAL A 58 -4.98 5.61 0.35
CA VAL A 58 -4.90 4.24 -0.19
C VAL A 58 -6.27 3.74 -0.66
N ARG A 59 -7.34 4.02 0.12
CA ARG A 59 -8.71 3.66 -0.27
C ARG A 59 -9.16 4.37 -1.54
N GLU A 60 -8.89 5.67 -1.64
CA GLU A 60 -9.19 6.47 -2.83
C GLU A 60 -8.48 5.91 -4.07
N LEU A 61 -7.17 5.67 -3.98
CA LEU A 61 -6.39 5.06 -5.06
C LEU A 61 -6.98 3.69 -5.45
N CYS A 62 -7.31 2.84 -4.48
CA CYS A 62 -7.89 1.52 -4.78
C CYS A 62 -9.28 1.59 -5.43
N GLN A 63 -10.08 2.62 -5.14
CA GLN A 63 -11.39 2.83 -5.75
C GLN A 63 -11.28 3.22 -7.22
N ALA A 64 -10.25 4.00 -7.59
CA ALA A 64 -9.97 4.36 -8.99
C ALA A 64 -9.55 3.15 -9.85
N PHE A 65 -8.98 2.11 -9.24
CA PHE A 65 -8.53 0.88 -9.90
C PHE A 65 -9.23 -0.37 -9.34
N PRO A 66 -10.52 -0.59 -9.69
CA PRO A 66 -11.32 -1.68 -9.13
C PRO A 66 -10.76 -3.06 -9.52
N LEU A 67 -10.74 -3.98 -8.56
CA LEU A 67 -10.34 -5.37 -8.75
C LEU A 67 -11.60 -6.24 -8.91
N TYR A 68 -11.69 -7.00 -10.01
CA TYR A 68 -12.83 -7.88 -10.34
C TYR A 68 -14.19 -7.19 -10.19
N PRO A 69 -14.49 -6.13 -10.97
CA PRO A 69 -15.74 -5.40 -10.86
C PRO A 69 -16.98 -6.30 -10.98
N GLU A 70 -16.89 -7.38 -11.75
CA GLU A 70 -17.94 -8.38 -11.94
C GLU A 70 -18.24 -9.22 -10.68
N ARG A 71 -17.31 -9.29 -9.73
CA ARG A 71 -17.47 -10.01 -8.45
C ARG A 71 -17.81 -9.07 -7.29
N ARG A 72 -17.85 -7.77 -7.53
CA ARG A 72 -18.11 -6.78 -6.50
C ARG A 72 -19.62 -6.73 -6.26
N ALA A 73 -20.08 -7.25 -5.13
CA ALA A 73 -21.46 -7.02 -4.69
C ALA A 73 -21.73 -5.51 -4.66
N PRO A 74 -22.95 -5.04 -5.00
CA PRO A 74 -23.31 -3.65 -4.79
C PRO A 74 -23.03 -3.32 -3.32
N ALA A 75 -22.28 -2.23 -3.08
CA ALA A 75 -21.98 -1.79 -1.72
C ALA A 75 -23.31 -1.72 -0.96
N ALA A 76 -23.41 -2.45 0.15
CA ALA A 76 -24.59 -2.38 1.01
C ALA A 76 -24.84 -0.89 1.31
N LYS A 77 -26.00 -0.38 0.91
CA LYS A 77 -26.42 0.99 1.21
C LYS A 77 -26.39 1.12 2.73
N ALA A 78 -25.48 1.96 3.23
CA ALA A 78 -25.51 2.44 4.61
C ALA A 78 -26.67 3.44 4.77
#